data_AF-A0A4Z0NZY6-F1
#
_entry.id   AF-A0A4Z0NZY6-F1
#
_cell.length_a   1.000
_cell.length_b   1.000
_cell.length_c   1.000
_cell.angle_alpha   90.00
_cell.angle_beta   90.00
_cell.angle_gamma   90.00
#
_symmetry.space_group_name_H-M   'P 1'
#
loop_
_entity.id
_entity.type
_entity.pdbx_description
1 polymer ?
#
loop_
_entity_poly.entity_id
_entity_poly.type
_entity_poly.pdbx_seq_one_letter_code
_entity_poly.pdbx_strand_id
1 'polypeptide(L)'
;MVQFFPSRWVGNQWPSIEMEPVKTALFQLVLAYLANIYQFPLPSVVGTLDGYFADFQVLGTEASFDLDNWSLSFACPSEAVRDEVLTTLQNLPPDFFELVK
;
A
#
# COMPACT_ATOMS: atom_id res chain seq x y z
N MET A 1 14.09 -8.51 -2.72
CA MET A 1 13.26 -8.22 -3.92
C MET A 1 11.89 -7.88 -3.41
N VAL A 2 11.27 -6.80 -3.92
CA VAL A 2 9.94 -6.41 -3.45
C VAL A 2 8.89 -7.33 -4.09
N GLN A 3 7.92 -7.80 -3.30
CA GLN A 3 6.83 -8.65 -3.76
C GLN A 3 5.48 -8.05 -3.33
N PHE A 4 4.48 -8.23 -4.19
CA PHE A 4 3.10 -7.79 -3.97
C PHE A 4 2.16 -8.95 -4.26
N PHE A 5 1.25 -9.26 -3.32
CA PHE A 5 0.30 -10.35 -3.51
C PHE A 5 -1.08 -10.02 -2.93
N PRO A 6 -2.16 -10.52 -3.57
CA PRO A 6 -3.52 -10.27 -3.10
C PRO A 6 -3.79 -11.02 -1.79
N SER A 7 -4.52 -10.39 -0.88
CA SER A 7 -4.97 -10.96 0.40
C SER A 7 -6.30 -10.34 0.83
N ARG A 8 -6.68 -10.55 2.09
CA ARG A 8 -7.79 -9.87 2.78
C ARG A 8 -7.39 -9.58 4.23
N TRP A 9 -7.81 -8.42 4.73
CA TRP A 9 -7.66 -8.09 6.14
C TRP A 9 -8.52 -8.98 7.04
N VAL A 10 -7.96 -9.46 8.14
CA VAL A 10 -8.63 -10.40 9.06
C VAL A 10 -9.89 -9.79 9.70
N GLY A 11 -9.89 -8.49 10.00
CA GLY A 11 -11.00 -7.80 10.68
C GLY A 11 -12.21 -7.54 9.77
N ASN A 12 -12.07 -6.57 8.86
CA ASN A 12 -13.17 -6.10 8.01
C ASN A 12 -13.29 -6.85 6.67
N GLN A 13 -12.40 -7.82 6.40
CA GLN A 13 -12.37 -8.62 5.17
C GLN A 13 -12.18 -7.80 3.88
N TRP A 14 -11.70 -6.56 4.00
CA TRP A 14 -11.38 -5.74 2.84
C TRP A 14 -10.34 -6.43 1.96
N PRO A 15 -10.56 -6.48 0.64
CA PRO A 15 -9.52 -6.83 -0.32
C PRO A 15 -8.24 -6.04 -0.03
N SER A 16 -7.13 -6.76 0.10
CA SER A 16 -5.84 -6.16 0.40
C SER A 16 -4.75 -6.62 -0.56
N ILE A 17 -3.64 -5.88 -0.54
CA ILE A 17 -2.36 -6.20 -1.14
C ILE A 17 -1.35 -6.26 0.00
N GLU A 18 -0.76 -7.41 0.23
CA GLU A 18 0.38 -7.56 1.13
C GLU A 18 1.68 -7.29 0.37
N MET A 19 2.66 -6.73 1.07
CA MET A 19 3.93 -6.32 0.49
C MET A 19 5.10 -6.82 1.33
N GLU A 20 6.12 -7.34 0.65
CA GLU A 20 7.35 -7.81 1.28
C GLU A 20 8.55 -7.13 0.60
N PRO A 21 9.60 -6.72 1.35
CA PRO A 21 9.74 -6.82 2.80
C PRO A 21 8.93 -5.75 3.55
N VAL A 22 8.50 -6.09 4.77
CA VAL A 22 7.90 -5.15 5.73
C VAL A 22 8.93 -4.10 6.16
N LYS A 23 8.96 -2.95 5.46
CA LYS A 23 9.93 -1.86 5.67
C LYS A 23 9.26 -0.49 5.54
N THR A 24 9.61 0.43 6.44
CA THR A 24 9.17 1.84 6.39
C THR A 24 9.51 2.54 5.07
N ALA A 25 10.69 2.25 4.49
CA ALA A 25 11.08 2.80 3.20
C ALA A 25 10.14 2.36 2.07
N LEU A 26 9.66 1.11 2.10
CA LEU A 26 8.69 0.60 1.12
C LEU A 26 7.32 1.27 1.31
N PHE A 27 6.86 1.40 2.56
CA PHE A 27 5.63 2.12 2.89
C PHE A 27 5.65 3.55 2.33
N GLN A 28 6.70 4.33 2.63
CA GLN A 28 6.78 5.72 2.17
C GLN A 28 6.85 5.83 0.65
N LEU A 29 7.63 4.97 0.01
CA LEU A 29 7.80 4.96 -1.44
C LEU A 29 6.49 4.62 -2.16
N VAL A 30 5.82 3.54 -1.73
CA VAL A 30 4.54 3.12 -2.32
C VAL A 30 3.47 4.17 -2.10
N LEU A 31 3.35 4.74 -0.90
CA LEU A 31 2.34 5.76 -0.62
C LEU A 31 2.51 7.00 -1.50
N ALA A 32 3.75 7.50 -1.63
CA ALA A 32 4.06 8.64 -2.48
C ALA A 32 3.81 8.34 -3.96
N TYR A 33 4.16 7.13 -4.42
CA TYR A 33 3.92 6.70 -5.77
C TYR A 33 2.42 6.61 -6.09
N LEU A 34 1.63 5.99 -5.21
CA LEU A 34 0.17 5.87 -5.38
C LEU A 34 -0.48 7.25 -5.42
N ALA A 35 -0.10 8.16 -4.52
CA ALA A 35 -0.60 9.54 -4.51
C ALA A 35 -0.31 10.25 -5.84
N ASN A 36 0.90 10.06 -6.38
CA ASN A 36 1.29 10.66 -7.65
C ASN A 36 0.57 10.01 -8.85
N ILE A 37 0.50 8.68 -8.96
CA ILE A 37 -0.07 8.03 -10.15
C ILE A 37 -1.60 8.17 -10.20
N TYR A 38 -2.27 8.12 -9.05
CA TYR A 38 -3.73 8.27 -8.96
C TYR A 38 -4.19 9.70 -8.66
N GLN A 39 -3.26 10.66 -8.61
CA GLN A 39 -3.54 12.10 -8.48
C GLN A 39 -4.40 12.46 -7.25
N PHE A 40 -4.12 11.83 -6.10
CA PHE A 40 -4.71 12.23 -4.81
C PHE A 40 -3.69 12.97 -3.94
N PRO A 41 -4.12 13.88 -3.04
CA PRO A 41 -3.21 14.55 -2.12
C PRO A 41 -2.47 13.54 -1.26
N LEU A 42 -1.14 13.70 -1.10
CA LEU A 42 -0.36 12.83 -0.22
C LEU A 42 -0.99 12.84 1.20
N PRO A 43 -1.46 11.69 1.70
CA PRO A 43 -2.21 11.66 2.94
C PRO A 43 -1.29 11.88 4.15
N SER A 44 -1.92 12.31 5.24
CA SER A 44 -1.22 12.42 6.52
C SER A 44 -0.89 11.03 7.04
N VAL A 45 0.38 10.82 7.40
CA VAL A 45 0.82 9.57 8.02
C VAL A 45 0.69 9.69 9.54
N VAL A 46 -0.03 8.74 10.13
CA VAL A 46 -0.21 8.61 11.58
C VAL A 46 0.76 7.53 12.08
N GLY A 47 1.57 7.88 13.09
CA GLY A 47 2.40 6.89 13.78
C GLY A 47 1.59 6.09 14.79
N THR A 48 1.78 4.78 14.81
CA THR A 48 1.20 3.86 15.81
C THR A 48 2.31 3.35 16.74
N LEU A 49 1.98 2.48 17.69
CA LEU A 49 2.98 1.87 18.58
C LEU A 49 4.01 1.04 17.82
N ASP A 50 3.57 0.39 16.74
CA ASP A 50 4.33 -0.63 16.01
C ASP A 50 4.55 -0.28 14.54
N GLY A 51 4.19 0.93 14.10
CA GLY A 51 4.44 1.36 12.72
C GLY A 51 3.69 2.62 12.31
N TYR A 52 3.10 2.59 11.11
CA TYR A 52 2.49 3.75 10.46
C TYR A 52 1.21 3.39 9.74
N PHE A 53 0.32 4.35 9.65
CA PHE A 53 -0.96 4.19 8.98
C PHE A 53 -1.32 5.46 8.20
N ALA A 54 -1.99 5.31 7.06
CA ALA A 54 -2.53 6.41 6.28
C ALA A 54 -3.86 6.03 5.63
N ASP A 55 -4.87 6.89 5.83
CA ASP A 55 -6.16 6.81 5.14
C ASP A 55 -6.23 7.83 4.00
N PHE A 56 -6.81 7.41 2.88
CA PHE A 56 -6.98 8.24 1.68
C PHE A 56 -8.12 7.73 0.79
N GLN A 57 -8.38 8.45 -0.29
CA GLN A 57 -9.26 7.99 -1.36
C GLN A 57 -8.45 7.76 -2.63
N VAL A 58 -8.63 6.59 -3.23
CA VAL A 58 -8.03 6.21 -4.51
C VAL A 58 -9.14 5.72 -5.43
N LEU A 59 -9.21 6.28 -6.65
CA LEU A 59 -10.26 5.96 -7.62
C LEU A 59 -11.69 6.10 -7.05
N GLY A 60 -11.92 7.10 -6.19
CA GLY A 60 -13.20 7.35 -5.53
C GLY A 60 -13.57 6.33 -4.44
N THR A 61 -12.65 5.44 -4.06
CA THR A 61 -12.84 4.43 -3.01
C THR A 61 -11.95 4.75 -1.81
N GLU A 62 -12.50 4.63 -0.60
CA GLU A 62 -11.71 4.73 0.63
C GLU A 62 -10.66 3.62 0.68
N ALA A 63 -9.45 3.97 1.10
CA ALA A 63 -8.37 3.02 1.23
C ALA A 63 -7.51 3.37 2.43
N SER A 64 -6.90 2.33 2.96
CA SER A 64 -6.00 2.40 4.09
C SER A 64 -4.70 1.73 3.71
N PHE A 65 -3.58 2.33 4.10
CA PHE A 65 -2.27 1.74 3.97
C PHE A 65 -1.63 1.65 5.35
N ASP A 66 -1.30 0.43 5.75
CA ASP A 66 -0.87 0.09 7.10
C ASP A 66 0.50 -0.59 7.07
N LEU A 67 1.35 -0.20 8.02
CA LEU A 67 2.60 -0.84 8.34
C LEU A 67 2.61 -1.11 9.84
N ASP A 68 2.88 -2.36 10.21
CA ASP A 68 3.25 -2.73 11.57
C ASP A 68 4.54 -3.58 11.58
N ASN A 69 4.86 -4.19 12.72
CA ASN A 69 6.05 -5.03 12.86
C ASN A 69 6.01 -6.32 12.01
N TRP A 70 4.84 -6.70 11.48
CA TRP A 70 4.59 -8.00 10.86
C TRP A 70 4.08 -7.92 9.43
N SER A 71 3.51 -6.79 9.03
CA SER A 71 2.77 -6.63 7.79
C SER A 71 2.92 -5.22 7.23
N LEU A 72 2.89 -5.16 5.90
CA LEU A 72 2.77 -3.93 5.14
C LEU A 72 1.68 -4.18 4.11
N SER A 73 0.55 -3.50 4.26
CA SER A 73 -0.63 -3.82 3.47
C SER A 73 -1.46 -2.61 3.08
N PHE A 74 -1.88 -2.59 1.81
CA PHE A 74 -2.89 -1.68 1.28
C PHE A 74 -4.24 -2.39 1.27
N ALA A 75 -5.30 -1.77 1.74
CA ALA A 75 -6.65 -2.34 1.68
C ALA A 75 -7.70 -1.30 1.28
N CYS A 76 -8.73 -1.77 0.59
CA CYS A 76 -9.90 -0.98 0.23
C CYS A 76 -11.12 -1.91 0.05
N PRO A 77 -12.37 -1.43 0.20
CA PRO A 77 -13.56 -2.28 0.07
C PRO A 77 -13.83 -2.78 -1.35
N SER A 78 -13.22 -2.19 -2.38
CA SER A 78 -13.44 -2.54 -3.78
C SER A 78 -12.34 -3.48 -4.31
N GLU A 79 -12.72 -4.71 -4.66
CA GLU A 79 -11.78 -5.70 -5.22
C GLU A 79 -11.23 -5.27 -6.59
N ALA A 80 -12.02 -4.57 -7.40
CA ALA A 80 -11.56 -4.01 -8.68
C ALA A 80 -10.47 -2.94 -8.48
N VAL A 81 -10.61 -2.07 -7.46
CA VAL A 81 -9.60 -1.05 -7.13
C VAL A 81 -8.34 -1.72 -6.59
N ARG A 82 -8.48 -2.73 -5.73
CA ARG A 82 -7.34 -3.55 -5.27
C ARG A 82 -6.58 -4.17 -6.45
N ASP A 83 -7.27 -4.82 -7.38
CA ASP A 83 -6.65 -5.48 -8.53
C ASP A 83 -5.94 -4.49 -9.47
N GLU A 84 -6.52 -3.30 -9.67
CA GLU A 84 -5.90 -2.22 -10.45
C GLU A 84 -4.62 -1.69 -9.79
N VAL A 85 -4.66 -1.44 -8.48
CA VAL A 85 -3.48 -1.01 -7.70
C VAL A 85 -2.41 -2.10 -7.70
N LEU A 86 -2.80 -3.37 -7.54
CA LEU A 86 -1.87 -4.51 -7.57
C LEU A 86 -1.16 -4.61 -8.92
N THR A 87 -1.91 -4.54 -10.02
CA THR A 87 -1.38 -4.56 -11.38
C THR A 87 -0.41 -3.40 -11.59
N THR A 88 -0.78 -2.21 -11.12
CA THR A 88 0.06 -1.02 -11.19
C THR A 88 1.39 -1.20 -10.45
N LEU A 89 1.36 -1.76 -9.24
CA LEU A 89 2.57 -2.03 -8.45
C LEU A 89 3.45 -3.12 -9.05
N GLN A 90 2.86 -4.18 -9.61
CA GLN A 90 3.59 -5.30 -10.22
C GLN A 90 4.25 -4.93 -11.57
N ASN A 91 3.73 -3.91 -12.25
CA ASN A 91 4.30 -3.40 -13.50
C ASN A 91 5.44 -2.39 -13.30
N LEU A 92 5.74 -2.01 -12.05
CA LEU A 92 6.87 -1.12 -11.77
C LEU A 92 8.20 -1.80 -12.11
N PRO A 93 9.16 -1.05 -12.70
CA PRO A 93 10.44 -1.63 -13.05
C PRO A 93 11.24 -1.97 -11.77
N PRO A 94 12.07 -3.03 -11.76
CA PRO A 94 12.75 -3.48 -10.53
C PRO A 94 13.67 -2.44 -9.88
N ASP A 95 14.22 -1.52 -10.67
CA ASP A 95 15.07 -0.41 -10.22
C ASP A 95 14.29 0.67 -9.45
N PHE A 96 12.97 0.70 -9.58
CA PHE A 96 12.12 1.58 -8.75
C PHE A 96 12.33 1.34 -7.25
N PHE A 97 12.66 0.09 -6.87
CA PHE A 97 12.78 -0.33 -5.47
C PHE A 97 14.24 -0.42 -4.99
N GLU A 98 15.22 0.16 -5.68
CA GLU A 98 16.62 0.04 -5.26
C GLU A 98 16.91 0.61 -3.87
N LEU A 99 16.17 1.63 -3.46
CA LEU A 99 16.29 2.26 -2.13
C LEU A 99 15.71 1.39 -1.00
N VAL A 100 15.00 0.31 -1.35
CA VAL A 100 14.35 -0.61 -0.40
C VAL A 100 15.26 -1.82 -0.08
N LYS A 101 16.46 -1.89 -0.66
CA LYS A 101 17.45 -2.97 -0.41
C LYS A 101 17.80 -3.09 1.07
#